data_AF-A0AAV8FSM0-F1
#
_entry.id   AF-A0AAV8FSM0-F1
#
_cell.length_a   1.000
_cell.length_b   1.000
_cell.length_c   1.000
_cell.angle_alpha   90.00
_cell.angle_beta   90.00
_cell.angle_gamma   90.00
#
_symmetry.space_group_name_H-M   'P 1'
#
loop_
_entity.id
_entity.type
_entity.pdbx_description
1 polymer ?
#
loop_
_entity_poly.entity_id
_entity_poly.type
_entity_poly.pdbx_seq_one_letter_code
_entity_poly.pdbx_strand_id
1 'polypeptide(L)'
;MLQDVSPNPRARRFALNFDQLAQKFNVPIGKAAKEFQLSTSTLKLHCRELGFKKWPYRKLKSLRNLVNDLTKYRVRDFQNIVEEILEEIDSIKENPSLDIMAETKILRQQMYELKRKKRWKIDASAS
;
A
#
# COMPACT_ATOMS: atom_id res chain seq x y z
N MET A 1 14.39 47.87 0.88
CA MET A 1 13.21 47.00 1.01
C MET A 1 13.72 45.59 1.30
N LEU A 2 13.46 45.10 2.51
CA LEU A 2 13.75 43.72 2.90
C LEU A 2 12.82 42.77 2.12
N GLN A 3 13.39 41.70 1.58
CA GLN A 3 12.92 40.33 1.79
C GLN A 3 13.96 39.35 1.23
N ASP A 4 14.97 39.07 2.06
CA ASP A 4 15.66 37.79 2.03
C ASP A 4 14.63 36.71 2.40
N VAL A 5 14.13 35.98 1.41
CA VAL A 5 13.28 34.80 1.65
C VAL A 5 14.20 33.69 2.13
N SER A 6 14.49 33.73 3.43
CA SER A 6 15.20 32.69 4.16
C SER A 6 14.64 31.32 3.75
N PRO A 7 15.47 30.38 3.24
CA PRO A 7 14.97 29.06 2.87
C PRO A 7 14.50 28.38 4.16
N ASN A 8 13.20 28.14 4.23
CA ASN A 8 12.51 27.52 5.36
C ASN A 8 13.40 26.43 5.99
N PRO A 9 13.78 26.52 7.28
CA PRO A 9 14.67 25.55 7.92
C PRO A 9 14.10 24.12 7.96
N ARG A 10 12.81 23.93 7.64
CA ARG A 10 12.20 22.61 7.42
C ARG A 10 12.60 21.95 6.10
N ALA A 11 12.98 22.72 5.08
CA ALA A 11 13.32 22.23 3.74
C ALA A 11 14.70 21.57 3.67
N ARG A 12 15.63 21.88 4.60
CA ARG A 12 16.97 21.28 4.65
C ARG A 12 17.02 19.87 5.26
N ARG A 13 15.87 19.29 5.62
CA ARG A 13 15.80 18.09 6.49
C ARG A 13 15.62 16.76 5.77
N PHE A 14 15.50 16.76 4.45
CA PHE A 14 15.14 15.55 3.71
C PHE A 14 16.10 15.25 2.58
N ALA A 15 17.15 14.49 2.90
CA ALA A 15 18.01 13.84 1.91
C ALA A 15 17.38 12.55 1.34
N LEU A 16 16.15 12.21 1.74
CA LEU A 16 15.49 10.99 1.28
C LEU A 16 14.91 11.21 -0.12
N ASN A 17 15.33 10.41 -1.09
CA ASN A 17 14.70 10.41 -2.40
C ASN A 17 13.47 9.49 -2.42
N PHE A 18 12.70 9.55 -3.51
CA PHE A 18 11.53 8.71 -3.70
C PHE A 18 11.88 7.22 -3.62
N ASP A 19 12.97 6.80 -4.24
CA ASP A 19 13.39 5.39 -4.30
C ASP A 19 13.66 4.77 -2.93
N GLN A 20 14.29 5.54 -2.03
CA GLN A 20 14.50 5.13 -0.65
C GLN A 20 13.17 4.90 0.07
N LEU A 21 12.18 5.78 -0.14
CA LEU A 21 10.85 5.59 0.43
C LEU A 21 10.12 4.40 -0.18
N ALA A 22 10.24 4.20 -1.50
CA ALA A 22 9.58 3.14 -2.24
C ALA A 22 9.98 1.75 -1.74
N GLN A 23 11.25 1.58 -1.37
CA GLN A 23 11.76 0.36 -0.73
C GLN A 23 11.06 0.01 0.59
N LYS A 24 10.44 1.00 1.26
CA LYS A 24 9.75 0.83 2.55
C LYS A 24 8.22 0.84 2.44
N PHE A 25 7.63 0.93 1.26
CA PHE A 25 6.18 0.89 1.11
C PHE A 25 5.54 -0.44 1.53
N ASN A 26 6.33 -1.51 1.67
CA ASN A 26 5.92 -2.78 2.23
C ASN A 26 5.66 -2.78 3.75
N VAL A 27 6.04 -1.73 4.48
CA VAL A 27 5.84 -1.59 5.93
C VAL A 27 4.95 -0.38 6.29
N PRO A 28 4.31 -0.36 7.48
CA PRO A 28 3.58 0.81 7.95
C PRO A 28 4.49 2.04 8.08
N ILE A 29 3.95 3.23 7.83
CA ILE A 29 4.71 4.50 7.93
C ILE A 29 5.39 4.70 9.27
N GLY A 30 4.79 4.21 10.37
CA GLY A 30 5.41 4.28 11.71
C GLY A 30 6.69 3.46 11.82
N LYS A 31 6.74 2.30 11.14
CA LYS A 31 7.95 1.47 11.09
C LYS A 31 8.98 2.08 10.14
N ALA A 32 8.56 2.52 8.95
CA ALA A 32 9.43 3.20 8.01
C ALA A 32 10.09 4.46 8.64
N ALA A 33 9.32 5.27 9.37
CA ALA A 33 9.84 6.46 10.04
C ALA A 33 10.95 6.12 11.05
N LYS A 34 10.78 5.06 11.84
CA LYS A 34 11.82 4.57 12.76
C LYS A 34 13.08 4.12 12.01
N GLU A 35 12.91 3.40 10.91
CA GLU A 35 14.04 2.93 10.08
C GLU A 35 14.81 4.10 9.44
N PHE A 36 14.12 5.18 9.07
CA PHE A 36 14.76 6.41 8.59
C PHE A 36 15.21 7.36 9.70
N GLN A 37 15.04 7.00 10.97
CA GLN A 37 15.31 7.86 12.13
C GLN A 37 14.57 9.21 12.08
N LEU A 38 13.37 9.21 11.50
CA LEU A 38 12.50 10.36 11.38
C LEU A 38 11.26 10.22 12.26
N SER A 39 10.64 11.35 12.59
CA SER A 39 9.28 11.33 13.14
C SER A 39 8.26 11.00 12.05
N THR A 40 7.12 10.43 12.42
CA THR A 40 6.04 10.16 11.45
C THR A 40 5.48 11.42 10.82
N SER A 41 5.46 12.55 11.53
CA SER A 41 5.03 13.85 11.00
C SER A 41 6.01 14.37 9.96
N THR A 42 7.31 14.22 10.23
CA THR A 42 8.41 14.59 9.32
C THR A 42 8.34 13.77 8.04
N LEU A 43 8.18 12.44 8.15
CA LEU A 43 8.05 11.56 6.98
C LEU A 43 6.78 11.85 6.15
N LYS A 44 5.65 12.15 6.81
CA LYS A 44 4.40 12.54 6.12
C LYS A 44 4.53 13.85 5.35
N LEU A 45 5.23 14.84 5.93
CA LEU A 45 5.49 16.11 5.25
C LEU A 45 6.29 15.86 3.97
N HIS A 46 7.37 15.10 4.08
CA HIS A 46 8.21 14.72 2.94
C HIS A 46 7.44 13.98 1.83
N CYS A 47 6.59 13.03 2.20
CA CYS A 47 5.74 12.34 1.22
C CYS A 47 4.84 13.31 0.44
N ARG A 48 4.31 14.36 1.10
CA ARG A 48 3.48 15.39 0.45
C ARG A 48 4.30 16.25 -0.50
N GLU A 49 5.54 16.56 -0.16
CA GLU A 49 6.49 17.30 -1.02
C GLU A 49 6.83 16.48 -2.28
N LEU A 50 6.96 15.16 -2.15
CA LEU A 50 7.14 14.22 -3.27
C LEU A 50 5.85 13.90 -4.05
N GLY A 51 4.73 14.56 -3.74
CA GLY A 51 3.50 14.47 -4.53
C GLY A 51 2.52 13.35 -4.16
N PHE A 52 2.80 12.53 -3.14
CA PHE A 52 1.86 11.49 -2.68
C PHE A 52 1.36 11.72 -1.25
N LYS A 53 0.05 11.95 -1.11
CA LYS A 53 -0.57 12.38 0.15
C LYS A 53 -0.70 11.28 1.20
N LYS A 54 -0.76 10.02 0.76
CA LYS A 54 -1.05 8.85 1.62
C LYS A 54 0.01 7.78 1.41
N TRP A 55 0.47 7.20 2.52
CA TRP A 55 1.40 6.07 2.49
C TRP A 55 0.70 4.82 1.90
N PRO A 56 1.24 4.21 0.82
CA PRO A 56 0.53 3.19 0.02
C PRO A 56 0.41 1.83 0.72
N TYR A 57 1.03 1.65 1.89
CA TYR A 57 1.03 0.39 2.65
C TYR A 57 -0.35 -0.28 2.77
N ARG A 58 -1.41 0.49 3.05
CA ARG A 58 -2.76 -0.08 3.22
C ARG A 58 -3.29 -0.71 1.92
N LYS A 59 -3.07 -0.04 0.78
CA LYS A 59 -3.45 -0.56 -0.55
C LYS A 59 -2.64 -1.81 -0.87
N LEU A 60 -1.31 -1.72 -0.75
CA LEU A 60 -0.40 -2.84 -1.01
C LEU A 60 -0.68 -4.05 -0.12
N LYS A 61 -1.03 -3.83 1.16
CA LYS A 61 -1.43 -4.91 2.07
C LYS A 61 -2.72 -5.58 1.61
N SER A 62 -3.71 -4.81 1.16
CA SER A 62 -4.97 -5.35 0.62
C SER A 62 -4.70 -6.23 -0.60
N LEU A 63 -3.86 -5.78 -1.53
CA LEU A 63 -3.54 -6.53 -2.76
C LEU A 63 -2.77 -7.81 -2.46
N ARG A 64 -1.74 -7.76 -1.61
CA ARG A 64 -1.00 -8.96 -1.18
C ARG A 64 -1.90 -9.99 -0.47
N ASN A 65 -2.85 -9.52 0.33
CA ASN A 65 -3.82 -10.42 0.97
C ASN A 65 -4.70 -11.11 -0.08
N LEU A 66 -5.13 -10.37 -1.12
CA LEU A 66 -5.90 -10.93 -2.21
C LEU A 66 -5.10 -11.99 -2.98
N VAL A 67 -3.84 -11.71 -3.33
CA VAL A 67 -2.92 -12.69 -3.95
C VAL A 67 -2.77 -13.95 -3.07
N ASN A 68 -2.55 -13.77 -1.77
CA ASN A 68 -2.43 -14.89 -0.84
C ASN A 68 -3.72 -15.71 -0.71
N ASP A 69 -4.89 -15.05 -0.74
CA ASP A 69 -6.17 -15.75 -0.73
C ASP A 69 -6.35 -16.53 -2.05
N LEU A 70 -6.11 -15.91 -3.22
CA LEU A 70 -6.21 -16.56 -4.54
C LEU A 70 -5.28 -17.77 -4.67
N THR A 71 -4.02 -17.64 -4.27
CA THR A 71 -3.03 -18.74 -4.32
C THR A 71 -3.39 -19.91 -3.40
N LYS A 72 -4.06 -19.65 -2.27
CA LYS A 72 -4.55 -20.72 -1.36
C LYS A 72 -5.68 -21.55 -1.96
N TYR A 73 -6.51 -20.97 -2.83
CA TYR A 73 -7.62 -21.70 -3.45
C TYR A 73 -7.16 -22.65 -4.57
N ARG A 74 -5.84 -22.71 -4.89
CA ARG A 74 -5.22 -23.72 -5.79
C ARG A 74 -5.90 -23.86 -7.16
N VAL A 75 -6.64 -22.86 -7.61
CA VAL A 75 -7.27 -22.87 -8.93
C VAL A 75 -6.23 -22.39 -9.93
N ARG A 76 -5.88 -23.24 -10.91
CA ARG A 76 -4.98 -22.88 -12.01
C ARG A 76 -5.47 -21.64 -12.76
N ASP A 77 -6.77 -21.43 -12.78
CA ASP A 77 -7.46 -20.35 -13.49
C ASP A 77 -7.17 -18.94 -12.92
N PHE A 78 -6.62 -18.82 -11.70
CA PHE A 78 -6.28 -17.52 -11.11
C PHE A 78 -4.85 -17.05 -11.38
N GLN A 79 -4.05 -17.79 -12.16
CA GLN A 79 -2.64 -17.42 -12.40
C GLN A 79 -2.52 -16.04 -13.07
N ASN A 80 -3.24 -15.81 -14.16
CA ASN A 80 -3.21 -14.53 -14.88
C ASN A 80 -3.69 -13.37 -13.99
N ILE A 81 -4.75 -13.60 -13.21
CA ILE A 81 -5.29 -12.60 -12.28
C ILE A 81 -4.27 -12.26 -11.17
N VAL A 82 -3.53 -13.25 -10.67
CA VAL A 82 -2.47 -13.00 -9.69
C VAL A 82 -1.35 -12.17 -10.31
N GLU A 83 -0.97 -12.45 -11.55
CA GLU A 83 0.04 -11.68 -12.30
C GLU A 83 -0.41 -10.22 -12.48
N GLU A 84 -1.64 -9.98 -12.95
CA GLU A 84 -2.24 -8.64 -13.07
C GLU A 84 -2.22 -7.87 -11.74
N ILE A 85 -2.56 -8.52 -10.63
CA ILE A 85 -2.53 -7.89 -9.30
C ILE A 85 -1.10 -7.57 -8.85
N LEU A 86 -0.12 -8.37 -9.24
CA LEU A 86 1.30 -8.10 -8.94
C LEU A 86 1.82 -6.90 -9.73
N GLU A 87 1.47 -6.77 -11.01
CA GLU A 87 1.77 -5.59 -11.82
C GLU A 87 1.10 -4.32 -11.25
N GLU A 88 -0.14 -4.45 -10.77
CA GLU A 88 -0.84 -3.36 -10.08
C GLU A 88 -0.12 -2.95 -8.78
N ILE A 89 0.40 -3.92 -8.02
CA ILE A 89 1.23 -3.66 -6.82
C ILE A 89 2.46 -2.84 -7.20
N ASP A 90 3.15 -3.20 -8.28
CA ASP A 90 4.37 -2.52 -8.71
C ASP A 90 4.06 -1.12 -9.26
N SER A 91 3.00 -0.97 -10.04
CA SER A 91 2.48 0.33 -10.48
C SER A 91 2.17 1.27 -9.30
N ILE A 92 1.56 0.76 -8.22
CA ILE A 92 1.30 1.55 -7.00
C ILE A 92 2.59 1.87 -6.23
N LYS A 93 3.64 1.04 -6.32
CA LYS A 93 4.94 1.39 -5.72
C LYS A 93 5.62 2.52 -6.48
N GLU A 94 5.57 2.48 -7.81
CA GLU A 94 6.12 3.54 -8.67
C GLU A 94 5.32 4.84 -8.54
N ASN A 95 4.00 4.74 -8.44
CA ASN A 95 3.12 5.89 -8.22
C ASN A 95 2.13 5.64 -7.07
N PRO A 96 2.50 6.00 -5.83
CA PRO A 96 1.68 5.80 -4.62
C PRO A 96 0.35 6.55 -4.62
N SER A 97 0.19 7.52 -5.52
CA SER A 97 -1.06 8.26 -5.69
C SER A 97 -2.12 7.45 -6.45
N LEU A 98 -1.71 6.44 -7.23
CA LEU A 98 -2.64 5.55 -7.95
C LEU A 98 -3.56 4.82 -6.98
N ASP A 99 -4.83 4.72 -7.34
CA ASP A 99 -5.81 3.93 -6.60
C ASP A 99 -5.85 2.49 -7.12
N ILE A 100 -6.40 1.60 -6.30
CA ILE A 100 -6.62 0.21 -6.70
C ILE A 100 -7.65 0.18 -7.84
N MET A 101 -7.37 -0.61 -8.88
CA MET A 101 -8.22 -0.83 -10.05
C MET A 101 -9.62 -1.31 -9.65
N ALA A 102 -10.62 -0.97 -10.46
CA ALA A 102 -12.02 -1.28 -10.16
C ALA A 102 -12.26 -2.80 -10.15
N GLU A 103 -11.66 -3.48 -11.11
CA GLU A 103 -11.69 -4.93 -11.33
C GLU A 103 -11.15 -5.65 -10.08
N THR A 104 -9.99 -5.20 -9.59
CA THR A 104 -9.37 -5.76 -8.37
C THR A 104 -10.21 -5.52 -7.12
N LYS A 105 -10.91 -4.38 -7.03
CA LYS A 105 -11.86 -4.12 -5.92
C LYS A 105 -13.07 -5.05 -5.98
N ILE A 106 -13.62 -5.31 -7.17
CA ILE A 106 -14.75 -6.23 -7.37
C ILE A 106 -14.33 -7.64 -6.96
N LEU A 107 -13.18 -8.12 -7.45
CA LEU A 107 -12.66 -9.44 -7.11
C LEU A 107 -12.43 -9.60 -5.61
N ARG A 108 -11.88 -8.56 -4.96
CA ARG A 108 -11.73 -8.54 -3.50
C ARG A 108 -13.06 -8.71 -2.77
N GLN A 109 -14.11 -8.03 -3.23
CA GLN A 109 -15.45 -8.15 -2.63
C GLN A 109 -15.98 -9.58 -2.81
N GLN A 110 -15.84 -10.16 -4.01
CA GLN A 110 -16.26 -11.54 -4.28
C GLN A 110 -15.53 -12.53 -3.36
N MET A 111 -14.21 -12.39 -3.19
CA MET A 111 -13.42 -13.24 -2.29
C MET A 111 -13.84 -13.09 -0.82
N TYR A 112 -14.12 -11.87 -0.36
CA TYR A 112 -14.65 -11.62 0.98
C TYR A 112 -15.97 -12.36 1.21
N GLU A 113 -16.88 -12.29 0.23
CA GLU A 113 -18.17 -12.97 0.29
C GLU A 113 -18.04 -14.50 0.34
N LEU A 114 -17.15 -15.08 -0.49
CA LEU A 114 -16.87 -16.51 -0.48
C LEU A 114 -16.31 -16.97 0.88
N LYS A 115 -15.37 -16.21 1.44
CA LYS A 115 -14.77 -16.51 2.75
C LYS A 115 -15.79 -16.42 3.88
N ARG A 116 -16.65 -15.40 3.85
CA ARG A 116 -17.75 -15.21 4.80
C ARG A 116 -18.73 -16.37 4.77
N LYS A 117 -19.18 -16.78 3.58
CA LYS A 117 -20.08 -17.94 3.40
C LYS A 117 -19.44 -19.24 3.88
N LYS A 118 -18.14 -19.46 3.62
CA LYS A 118 -17.43 -20.67 4.08
C LYS A 118 -17.32 -20.72 5.60
N ARG A 119 -17.02 -19.58 6.24
CA ARG A 119 -16.96 -19.47 7.70
C ARG A 119 -18.31 -19.80 8.34
N TRP A 120 -19.39 -19.21 7.83
CA TRP A 120 -20.77 -19.53 8.22
C TRP A 120 -21.07 -21.03 8.16
N LYS A 121 -20.66 -21.70 7.08
CA LYS A 121 -20.90 -23.15 6.92
C LYS A 121 -20.13 -23.99 7.95
N ILE A 122 -18.91 -23.60 8.31
CA ILE A 122 -18.12 -24.30 9.34
C ILE A 122 -18.79 -24.15 10.70
N ASP A 123 -19.20 -22.94 11.07
CA ASP A 123 -19.84 -22.66 12.37
C ASP A 123 -21.21 -23.37 12.49
N ALA A 124 -21.97 -23.48 11.39
CA ALA A 124 -23.25 -24.20 11.35
C ALA A 124 -23.11 -25.73 11.37
N SER A 125 -21.93 -26.28 11.09
CA SER A 125 -21.65 -27.74 11.13
C SER A 125 -21.09 -28.20 12.48
N ALA A 126 -20.86 -27.28 13.42
CA ALA A 126 -20.24 -27.51 14.71
C ALA A 126 -21.21 -27.35 15.90
N SER A 127 -22.52 -27.44 15.66
CA SER A 127 -23.59 -27.39 16.67
C SER A 127 -24.48 -28.62 16.60
#